data_AF-A0A916PEI6-F1
#
_entry.id   AF-A0A916PEI6-F1
#
_cell.length_a   1.000
_cell.length_b   1.000
_cell.length_c   1.000
_cell.angle_alpha   90.00
_cell.angle_beta   90.00
_cell.angle_gamma   90.00
#
_symmetry.space_group_name_H-M   'P 1'
#
loop_
_entity.id
_entity.type
_entity.pdbx_description
1 polymer ?
#
loop_
_entity_poly.entity_id
_entity_poly.type
_entity_poly.pdbx_seq_one_letter_code
_entity_poly.pdbx_strand_id
1 'polypeptide(L)'
;MSEINEVTEEECIGYIKNLVINRTFEGYITEKETIYGQLQEILNVKIEPAPDKWDRLYNVDFFIKVNDKYIGLQIKPVTFAHAPEFATKWREAYKISHEKFTKKFGGKVFIILSAREGKKKVILNAKVIDEIKEEINRLKKN
;
A
#
# COMPACT_ATOMS: atom_id res chain seq x y z
N MET A 1 44.01 -18.19 -20.48
CA MET A 1 44.51 -18.23 -19.08
C MET A 1 43.75 -17.15 -18.34
N SER A 2 43.10 -17.52 -17.26
CA SER A 2 42.07 -16.72 -16.58
C SER A 2 42.66 -15.48 -15.89
N GLU A 3 42.13 -14.30 -16.19
CA GLU A 3 42.16 -13.16 -15.27
C GLU A 3 40.76 -13.06 -14.67
N ILE A 4 40.58 -13.75 -13.54
CA ILE A 4 39.41 -13.58 -12.68
C ILE A 4 39.67 -12.25 -11.96
N ASN A 5 38.93 -11.20 -12.33
CA ASN A 5 38.91 -9.95 -11.56
C ASN A 5 38.64 -10.30 -10.10
N GLU A 6 39.57 -9.96 -9.21
CA GLU A 6 39.37 -10.08 -7.76
C GLU A 6 38.20 -9.18 -7.37
N VAL A 7 37.05 -9.81 -7.12
CA VAL A 7 35.86 -9.11 -6.61
C VAL A 7 36.19 -8.65 -5.19
N THR A 8 36.14 -7.34 -4.97
CA THR A 8 36.41 -6.77 -3.65
C THR A 8 35.27 -7.08 -2.68
N GLU A 9 35.55 -7.10 -1.38
CA GLU A 9 34.53 -7.32 -0.34
C GLU A 9 33.42 -6.25 -0.41
N GLU A 10 33.78 -5.01 -0.76
CA GLU A 10 32.85 -3.89 -0.93
C GLU A 10 31.90 -4.08 -2.13
N GLU A 11 32.40 -4.63 -3.24
CA GLU A 11 31.56 -5.01 -4.40
C GLU A 11 30.64 -6.18 -4.07
N CYS A 12 31.10 -7.16 -3.29
CA CYS A 12 30.25 -8.24 -2.78
C CYS A 12 29.13 -7.71 -1.87
N ILE A 13 29.46 -6.81 -0.93
CA ILE A 13 28.48 -6.19 -0.04
C ILE A 13 27.50 -5.32 -0.85
N GLY A 14 28.00 -4.54 -1.81
CA GLY A 14 27.18 -3.72 -2.70
C GLY A 14 26.25 -4.56 -3.57
N TYR A 15 26.72 -5.69 -4.09
CA TYR A 15 25.93 -6.64 -4.86
C TYR A 15 24.86 -7.33 -4.01
N ILE A 16 25.21 -7.84 -2.83
CA ILE A 16 24.24 -8.46 -1.89
C ILE A 16 23.19 -7.42 -1.47
N LYS A 17 23.60 -6.19 -1.12
CA LYS A 17 22.68 -5.11 -0.76
C LYS A 17 21.75 -4.75 -1.91
N ASN A 18 22.27 -4.53 -3.12
CA ASN A 18 21.43 -4.24 -4.28
C ASN A 18 20.51 -5.41 -4.63
N LEU A 19 21.01 -6.64 -4.62
CA LEU A 19 20.22 -7.82 -4.95
C LEU A 19 19.07 -8.02 -3.98
N VAL A 20 19.34 -7.87 -2.68
CA VAL A 20 18.32 -8.02 -1.64
C VAL A 20 17.37 -6.82 -1.64
N ILE A 21 17.89 -5.59 -1.62
CA ILE A 21 17.05 -4.38 -1.56
C ILE A 21 16.20 -4.24 -2.82
N ASN A 22 16.77 -4.39 -4.02
CA ASN A 22 16.01 -4.23 -5.27
C ASN A 22 14.99 -5.36 -5.44
N ARG A 23 15.34 -6.63 -5.19
CA ARG A 23 14.34 -7.72 -5.28
C ARG A 23 13.23 -7.58 -4.24
N THR A 24 13.57 -7.15 -3.03
CA THR A 24 12.57 -6.95 -1.96
C THR A 24 11.70 -5.73 -2.24
N PHE A 25 12.28 -4.67 -2.82
CA PHE A 25 11.57 -3.46 -3.21
C PHE A 25 10.67 -3.68 -4.43
N GLU A 26 11.19 -4.29 -5.50
CA GLU A 26 10.41 -4.67 -6.70
C GLU A 26 9.28 -5.63 -6.34
N GLY A 27 9.56 -6.63 -5.50
CA GLY A 27 8.54 -7.52 -4.97
C GLY A 27 7.47 -6.76 -4.19
N TYR A 28 7.87 -5.85 -3.30
CA TYR A 28 6.95 -5.01 -2.53
C TYR A 28 6.08 -4.09 -3.40
N ILE A 29 6.64 -3.48 -4.44
CA ILE A 29 5.90 -2.65 -5.40
C ILE A 29 4.91 -3.51 -6.20
N THR A 30 5.35 -4.65 -6.73
CA THR A 30 4.49 -5.59 -7.48
C THR A 30 3.35 -6.12 -6.61
N GLU A 31 3.62 -6.36 -5.32
CA GLU A 31 2.61 -6.78 -4.34
C GLU A 31 1.52 -5.73 -4.15
N LYS A 32 1.91 -4.47 -4.00
CA LYS A 32 1.00 -3.33 -3.89
C LYS A 32 0.16 -3.17 -5.15
N GLU A 33 0.78 -3.24 -6.33
CA GLU A 33 0.09 -3.11 -7.62
C GLU A 33 -0.93 -4.23 -7.87
N THR A 34 -0.66 -5.46 -7.43
CA THR A 34 -1.60 -6.57 -7.61
C THR A 34 -2.88 -6.37 -6.79
N ILE A 35 -2.75 -6.03 -5.51
CA ILE A 35 -3.90 -5.75 -4.63
C ILE A 35 -4.65 -4.52 -5.13
N TYR A 36 -3.91 -3.54 -5.62
CA TYR A 36 -4.46 -2.35 -6.19
C TYR A 36 -5.31 -2.65 -7.44
N GLY A 37 -4.80 -3.44 -8.39
CA GLY A 37 -5.54 -3.87 -9.58
C GLY A 37 -6.86 -4.55 -9.23
N GLN A 38 -6.86 -5.46 -8.25
CA GLN A 38 -8.08 -6.11 -7.74
C GLN A 38 -9.07 -5.10 -7.17
N LEU A 39 -8.60 -4.12 -6.36
CA LEU A 39 -9.46 -3.07 -5.81
C LEU A 39 -10.09 -2.21 -6.90
N GLN A 40 -9.32 -1.81 -7.93
CA GLN A 40 -9.83 -1.02 -9.04
C GLN A 40 -10.94 -1.77 -9.79
N GLU A 41 -10.76 -3.05 -10.08
CA GLU A 41 -11.77 -3.89 -10.72
C GLU A 41 -13.05 -3.99 -9.87
N ILE A 42 -12.92 -4.25 -8.56
CA ILE A 42 -14.07 -4.42 -7.66
C ILE A 42 -14.83 -3.12 -7.43
N LEU A 43 -14.12 -2.00 -7.29
CA LEU A 43 -14.72 -0.70 -7.02
C LEU A 43 -15.20 -0.01 -8.31
N ASN A 44 -14.71 -0.43 -9.47
CA ASN A 44 -14.96 0.18 -10.77
C ASN A 44 -14.68 1.69 -10.78
N VAL A 45 -13.56 2.10 -10.17
CA VAL A 45 -13.10 3.49 -10.11
C VAL A 45 -11.61 3.56 -10.37
N LYS A 46 -11.17 4.66 -11.00
CA LYS A 46 -9.73 4.92 -11.16
C LYS A 46 -9.09 5.14 -9.79
N ILE A 47 -8.02 4.42 -9.53
CA ILE A 47 -7.13 4.66 -8.41
C ILE A 47 -5.75 5.00 -9.00
N GLU A 48 -4.99 5.81 -8.28
CA GLU A 48 -3.71 6.33 -8.75
C GLU A 48 -2.65 6.16 -7.65
N PRO A 49 -1.38 5.91 -8.01
CA PRO A 49 -0.30 5.89 -7.03
C PRO A 49 -0.18 7.27 -6.38
N ALA A 50 -0.02 7.29 -5.07
CA ALA A 50 0.14 8.54 -4.34
C ALA A 50 1.53 9.14 -4.58
N PRO A 51 1.67 10.48 -4.60
CA PRO A 51 2.98 11.10 -4.62
C PRO A 51 3.81 10.69 -3.39
N ASP A 52 5.14 10.57 -3.51
CA ASP A 52 6.03 10.19 -2.39
C ASP A 52 5.82 11.02 -1.11
N LYS A 53 5.43 12.28 -1.27
CA LYS A 53 5.14 13.17 -0.12
C LYS A 53 3.94 12.67 0.69
N TRP A 54 2.96 12.03 0.06
CA TRP A 54 1.77 11.51 0.73
C TRP A 54 2.07 10.24 1.52
N ASP A 55 2.90 9.35 1.00
CA ASP A 55 3.42 8.20 1.74
C ASP A 55 4.11 8.68 3.04
N ARG A 56 5.05 9.62 2.92
CA ARG A 56 5.83 10.13 4.07
C ARG A 56 5.00 10.92 5.09
N LEU A 57 3.99 11.67 4.66
CA LEU A 57 3.23 12.57 5.54
C LEU A 57 1.94 11.94 6.09
N TYR A 58 1.34 11.03 5.33
CA TYR A 58 -0.01 10.54 5.57
C TYR A 58 -0.11 9.02 5.60
N ASN A 59 0.96 8.29 5.26
CA ASN A 59 0.92 6.84 5.09
C ASN A 59 -0.16 6.46 4.06
N VAL A 60 -0.01 6.99 2.85
CA VAL A 60 -0.92 6.76 1.73
C VAL A 60 -0.12 6.26 0.55
N ASP A 61 -0.41 5.03 0.10
CA ASP A 61 0.27 4.39 -1.03
C ASP A 61 -0.42 4.72 -2.36
N PHE A 62 -1.75 4.72 -2.34
CA PHE A 62 -2.61 5.01 -3.50
C PHE A 62 -3.75 5.93 -3.09
N PHE A 63 -4.42 6.54 -4.06
CA PHE A 63 -5.61 7.35 -3.80
C PHE A 63 -6.70 7.17 -4.85
N ILE A 64 -7.94 7.45 -4.45
CA ILE A 64 -9.09 7.61 -5.34
C ILE A 64 -9.43 9.09 -5.36
N LYS A 65 -9.53 9.67 -6.56
CA LYS A 65 -10.06 11.02 -6.73
C LYS A 65 -11.58 10.97 -6.88
N VAL A 66 -12.29 11.73 -6.06
CA VAL A 66 -13.75 11.89 -6.14
C VAL A 66 -14.04 13.39 -6.14
N ASN A 67 -14.41 13.94 -7.31
CA ASN A 67 -14.54 15.39 -7.53
C ASN A 67 -13.22 16.13 -7.19
N ASP A 68 -13.27 17.08 -6.25
CA ASP A 68 -12.12 17.84 -5.73
C ASP A 68 -11.51 17.20 -4.46
N LYS A 69 -12.03 16.04 -4.02
CA LYS A 69 -11.60 15.32 -2.82
C LYS A 69 -10.81 14.07 -3.15
N TYR A 70 -10.11 13.56 -2.14
CA TYR A 70 -9.27 12.38 -2.26
C TYR A 70 -9.52 11.40 -1.12
N ILE A 71 -9.63 10.12 -1.46
CA ILE A 71 -9.63 8.99 -0.52
C ILE A 71 -8.24 8.37 -0.57
N GLY A 72 -7.60 8.16 0.58
CA GLY A 72 -6.30 7.49 0.66
C GLY A 72 -6.44 5.98 0.88
N LEU A 73 -5.48 5.22 0.34
CA LEU A 73 -5.41 3.77 0.48
C LEU A 73 -4.00 3.39 0.94
N GLN A 74 -3.90 2.64 2.05
CA GLN A 74 -2.66 2.07 2.58
C GLN A 74 -2.75 0.56 2.55
N ILE A 75 -1.83 -0.10 1.85
CA ILE A 75 -1.74 -1.56 1.76
C ILE A 75 -0.70 -2.05 2.77
N LYS A 76 -1.09 -3.01 3.61
CA LYS A 76 -0.19 -3.70 4.53
C LYS A 76 -0.25 -5.22 4.30
N PRO A 77 0.88 -5.89 4.00
CA PRO A 77 0.93 -7.33 3.94
C PRO A 77 0.90 -7.92 5.37
N VAL A 78 0.10 -8.95 5.58
CA VAL A 78 -0.02 -9.68 6.84
C VAL A 78 -0.06 -11.19 6.64
N THR A 79 0.28 -11.93 7.70
CA THR A 79 -0.13 -13.32 7.82
C THR A 79 -1.58 -13.38 8.32
N PHE A 80 -2.34 -14.38 7.87
CA PHE A 80 -3.75 -14.55 8.27
C PHE A 80 -3.93 -14.57 9.80
N ALA A 81 -3.04 -15.27 10.51
CA ALA A 81 -3.11 -15.42 11.97
C ALA A 81 -2.99 -14.10 12.74
N HIS A 82 -2.19 -13.15 12.24
CA HIS A 82 -1.93 -11.89 12.94
C HIS A 82 -2.78 -10.71 12.40
N ALA A 83 -3.61 -10.92 11.36
CA ALA A 83 -4.33 -9.85 10.70
C ALA A 83 -5.19 -8.97 11.65
N PRO A 84 -5.94 -9.52 12.63
CA PRO A 84 -6.75 -8.70 13.53
C PRO A 84 -5.91 -7.80 14.46
N GLU A 85 -4.84 -8.34 15.05
CA GLU A 85 -3.94 -7.60 15.95
C GLU A 85 -3.26 -6.45 15.20
N PHE A 86 -2.76 -6.76 14.02
CA PHE A 86 -2.07 -5.82 13.16
C PHE A 86 -3.00 -4.70 12.64
N ALA A 87 -4.25 -5.02 12.29
CA ALA A 87 -5.26 -4.04 11.92
C ALA A 87 -5.43 -2.95 12.99
N THR A 88 -5.52 -3.36 14.26
CA THR A 88 -5.67 -2.44 15.39
C THR A 88 -4.42 -1.58 15.56
N LYS A 89 -3.23 -2.20 15.56
CA LYS A 89 -1.96 -1.48 15.72
C LYS A 89 -1.75 -0.39 14.67
N TRP A 90 -2.03 -0.67 13.39
CA TRP A 90 -1.86 0.35 12.35
C TRP A 90 -2.91 1.46 12.40
N ARG A 91 -4.16 1.13 12.76
CA ARG A 91 -5.20 2.15 12.97
C ARG A 91 -4.78 3.14 14.05
N GLU A 92 -4.22 2.67 15.14
CA GLU A 92 -3.71 3.52 16.23
C GLU A 92 -2.48 4.31 15.79
N ALA A 93 -1.48 3.64 15.21
CA ALA A 93 -0.23 4.26 14.80
C ALA A 93 -0.42 5.39 13.76
N TYR A 94 -1.35 5.21 12.83
CA TYR A 94 -1.55 6.16 11.73
C TYR A 94 -2.71 7.14 11.94
N LYS A 95 -3.45 7.03 13.05
CA LYS A 95 -4.61 7.87 13.36
C LYS A 95 -4.37 9.36 13.10
N ILE A 96 -3.30 9.92 13.68
CA ILE A 96 -2.96 11.35 13.55
C ILE A 96 -2.69 11.73 12.09
N SER A 97 -1.97 10.88 11.35
CA SER A 97 -1.63 11.14 9.96
C SER A 97 -2.86 11.07 9.04
N HIS A 98 -3.76 10.11 9.27
CA HIS A 98 -5.01 9.96 8.53
C HIS A 98 -5.99 11.10 8.84
N GLU A 99 -6.05 11.58 10.08
CA GLU A 99 -6.83 12.77 10.44
C GLU A 99 -6.31 14.02 9.72
N LYS A 100 -4.99 14.20 9.63
CA LYS A 100 -4.38 15.30 8.86
C LYS A 100 -4.72 15.19 7.37
N PHE A 101 -4.67 13.99 6.80
CA PHE A 101 -5.08 13.75 5.41
C PHE A 101 -6.54 14.14 5.20
N THR A 102 -7.44 13.65 6.06
CA THR A 102 -8.88 13.90 5.97
C THR A 102 -9.19 15.38 6.07
N LYS A 103 -8.55 16.10 7.00
CA LYS A 103 -8.72 17.57 7.14
C LYS A 103 -8.26 18.33 5.90
N LYS A 104 -7.23 17.84 5.21
CA LYS A 104 -6.65 18.51 4.04
C LYS A 104 -7.36 18.17 2.74
N PHE A 105 -7.78 16.92 2.56
CA PHE A 105 -8.25 16.38 1.28
C PHE A 105 -9.73 15.93 1.30
N GLY A 106 -10.39 15.98 2.46
CA GLY A 106 -11.82 15.74 2.64
C GLY A 106 -12.27 14.28 2.72
N GLY A 107 -11.51 13.35 2.15
CA GLY A 107 -11.80 11.91 2.24
C GLY A 107 -10.95 11.19 3.28
N LYS A 108 -11.45 10.04 3.72
CA LYS A 108 -10.75 9.17 4.69
C LYS A 108 -9.57 8.42 4.06
N VAL A 109 -8.73 7.84 4.92
CA VAL A 109 -7.69 6.87 4.54
C VAL A 109 -8.09 5.49 5.04
N PHE A 110 -8.06 4.49 4.14
CA PHE A 110 -8.39 3.11 4.45
C PHE A 110 -7.15 2.22 4.46
N ILE A 111 -7.09 1.31 5.44
CA ILE A 111 -6.01 0.31 5.54
C ILE A 111 -6.53 -0.99 4.93
N ILE A 112 -5.84 -1.49 3.91
CA ILE A 112 -6.14 -2.72 3.21
C ILE A 112 -5.13 -3.77 3.67
N LEU A 113 -5.65 -4.83 4.27
CA LEU A 113 -4.85 -5.97 4.72
C LEU A 113 -4.79 -6.96 3.56
N SER A 114 -3.59 -7.23 3.10
CA SER A 114 -3.35 -8.23 2.07
C SER A 114 -2.61 -9.43 2.65
N ALA A 115 -2.96 -10.63 2.19
CA ALA A 115 -2.21 -11.83 2.50
C ALA A 115 -2.00 -12.66 1.25
N ARG A 116 -1.08 -13.62 1.35
CA ARG A 116 -0.79 -14.58 0.30
C ARG A 116 -1.54 -15.88 0.60
N GLU A 117 -2.44 -16.27 -0.30
CA GLU A 117 -3.11 -17.57 -0.31
C GLU A 117 -2.50 -18.41 -1.45
N GLY A 118 -1.58 -19.31 -1.09
CA GLY A 118 -0.81 -20.10 -2.06
C GLY A 118 0.02 -19.21 -3.01
N LYS A 119 -0.37 -19.14 -4.28
CA LYS A 119 0.26 -18.27 -5.30
C LYS A 119 -0.46 -16.94 -5.52
N LYS A 120 -1.64 -16.74 -4.94
CA LYS A 120 -2.47 -15.54 -5.15
C LYS A 120 -2.36 -14.60 -3.94
N LYS A 121 -2.52 -13.31 -4.20
CA LYS A 121 -2.69 -12.28 -3.16
C LYS A 121 -4.18 -11.98 -3.02
N VAL A 122 -4.64 -11.91 -1.79
CA VAL A 122 -6.05 -11.73 -1.43
C VAL A 122 -6.20 -10.60 -0.41
N ILE A 123 -7.32 -9.89 -0.48
CA ILE A 123 -7.71 -8.85 0.49
C ILE A 123 -8.42 -9.54 1.65
N LEU A 124 -7.89 -9.41 2.86
CA LEU A 124 -8.44 -10.07 4.05
C LEU A 124 -9.64 -9.34 4.64
N ASN A 125 -9.57 -8.02 4.70
CA ASN A 125 -10.59 -7.20 5.33
C ASN A 125 -11.64 -6.77 4.30
N ALA A 126 -12.36 -7.72 3.70
CA ALA A 126 -13.34 -7.45 2.63
C ALA A 126 -14.33 -6.31 2.95
N LYS A 127 -14.70 -6.12 4.22
CA LYS A 127 -15.55 -4.99 4.68
C LYS A 127 -15.01 -3.62 4.28
N VAL A 128 -13.68 -3.47 4.16
CA VAL A 128 -13.05 -2.21 3.74
C VAL A 128 -13.50 -1.77 2.35
N ILE A 129 -13.84 -2.73 1.48
CA ILE A 129 -14.32 -2.44 0.12
C ILE A 129 -15.66 -1.72 0.20
N ASP A 130 -16.56 -2.19 1.07
CA ASP A 130 -17.87 -1.57 1.27
C ASP A 130 -17.72 -0.19 1.92
N GLU A 131 -16.85 -0.05 2.93
CA GLU A 131 -16.53 1.24 3.55
C GLU A 131 -15.97 2.26 2.54
N ILE A 132 -15.12 1.83 1.60
CA ILE A 132 -14.61 2.68 0.51
C ILE A 132 -15.75 3.09 -0.42
N LYS A 133 -16.64 2.16 -0.80
CA LYS A 133 -17.81 2.48 -1.64
C LYS A 133 -18.73 3.51 -0.97
N GLU A 134 -18.99 3.34 0.31
CA GLU A 134 -19.77 4.29 1.10
C GLU A 134 -19.12 5.68 1.13
N GLU A 135 -17.81 5.73 1.32
CA GLU A 135 -17.06 6.99 1.33
C GLU A 135 -17.07 7.67 -0.04
N ILE A 136 -16.92 6.92 -1.14
CA ILE A 136 -17.08 7.45 -2.50
C ILE A 136 -18.47 8.06 -2.66
N ASN A 137 -19.52 7.36 -2.23
CA ASN A 137 -20.89 7.85 -2.32
C ASN A 137 -21.13 9.10 -1.44
N ARG A 138 -20.53 9.14 -0.24
CA ARG A 138 -20.56 10.33 0.63
C ARG A 138 -19.91 11.53 -0.04
N LEU A 139 -18.75 11.33 -0.68
CA LEU A 139 -18.02 12.40 -1.35
C LEU A 139 -18.65 12.85 -2.67
N LYS A 140 -19.41 11.99 -3.35
CA LYS A 140 -20.17 12.38 -4.56
C LYS A 140 -21.38 13.26 -4.26
N LYS A 141 -21.93 13.18 -3.04
CA LYS A 141 -23.13 13.91 -2.61
C LYS A 141 -22.83 15.29 -2.00
N ASN A 142 -21.56 15.56 -1.67
CA ASN A 142 -21.10 16.83 -1.14
C ASN A 142 -20.41 17.63 -2.25
#